data_AF-A0A7C4YPY4-F1
#
_entry.id   AF-A0A7C4YPY4-F1
#
_cell.length_a   1.000
_cell.length_b   1.000
_cell.length_c   1.000
_cell.angle_alpha   90.00
_cell.angle_beta   90.00
_cell.angle_gamma   90.00
#
_symmetry.space_group_name_H-M   'P 1'
#
loop_
_entity.id
_entity.type
_entity.pdbx_description
1 polymer ?
#
loop_
_entity_poly.entity_id
_entity_poly.type
_entity_poly.pdbx_seq_one_letter_code
_entity_poly.pdbx_strand_id
1 'polypeptide(L)'
;MSIIRSHVLVCVGAGCVASGSMEVSSAFKDCLVKHKLADEIQVVHTGCLGPCAIGPVVVVYPEGIFYQGVKPSDVEEIVVEHLLKGRPVSRLNFKSKATAQIIPALQEIGFFKQQTKIVLRNCGIIDPTKIEEYIARDGYQALAKALTQMTPEQVIEEVKKSGLRGRGGAGFPTGLKWEFTRKAPGDKKYVLC
;
A
#
# COMPACT_ATOMS: atom_id res chain seq x y z
N MET A 1 6.30 27.13 -0.72
CA MET A 1 5.88 25.72 -0.64
C MET A 1 6.25 25.10 -1.98
N SER A 2 7.21 24.18 -2.02
CA SER A 2 7.51 23.45 -3.25
C SER A 2 6.30 22.60 -3.62
N ILE A 3 5.84 22.71 -4.87
CA ILE A 3 4.71 21.91 -5.37
C ILE A 3 5.32 20.60 -5.87
N ILE A 4 5.05 19.51 -5.16
CA ILE A 4 5.43 18.18 -5.61
C ILE A 4 4.50 17.78 -6.76
N ARG A 5 5.03 17.69 -7.98
CA ARG A 5 4.26 17.34 -9.17
C ARG A 5 4.13 15.83 -9.38
N SER A 6 5.06 15.04 -8.85
CA SER A 6 5.06 13.59 -8.98
C SER A 6 5.53 12.89 -7.72
N HIS A 7 4.97 11.72 -7.46
CA HIS A 7 5.37 10.86 -6.34
C HIS A 7 5.86 9.51 -6.88
N VAL A 8 7.05 9.10 -6.47
CA VAL A 8 7.65 7.79 -6.78
C VAL A 8 7.48 6.89 -5.55
N LEU A 9 6.49 6.00 -5.62
CA LEU A 9 6.11 5.11 -4.54
C LEU A 9 6.93 3.83 -4.68
N VAL A 10 7.88 3.62 -3.78
CA VAL A 10 8.73 2.42 -3.74
C VAL A 10 8.15 1.45 -2.72
N CYS A 11 7.91 0.21 -3.13
CA CYS A 11 7.45 -0.83 -2.21
C CYS A 11 8.59 -1.25 -1.27
N VAL A 12 8.37 -1.09 0.05
CA VAL A 12 9.28 -1.54 1.11
C VAL A 12 8.70 -2.70 1.91
N GLY A 13 7.77 -3.46 1.33
CA GLY A 13 7.37 -4.76 1.88
C GLY A 13 8.53 -5.75 1.91
N ALA A 14 8.54 -6.69 2.86
CA ALA A 14 9.66 -7.62 3.10
C ALA A 14 10.20 -8.30 1.83
N GLY A 15 9.33 -8.74 0.92
CA GLY A 15 9.75 -9.34 -0.35
C GLY A 15 10.48 -8.37 -1.29
N CYS A 16 10.06 -7.10 -1.34
CA CYS A 16 10.76 -6.09 -2.14
C CYS A 16 12.07 -5.65 -1.49
N VAL A 17 12.10 -5.55 -0.16
CA VAL A 17 13.34 -5.26 0.59
C VAL A 17 14.37 -6.36 0.36
N ALA A 18 13.96 -7.64 0.44
CA ALA A 18 14.82 -8.78 0.13
C ALA A 18 15.33 -8.79 -1.31
N SER A 19 14.58 -8.19 -2.25
CA SER A 19 14.97 -8.05 -3.66
C SER A 19 15.70 -6.74 -3.97
N GLY A 20 16.09 -5.94 -2.97
CA GLY A 20 16.91 -4.74 -3.14
C GLY A 20 16.14 -3.43 -3.36
N SER A 21 14.91 -3.29 -2.83
CA SER A 21 14.12 -2.07 -3.02
C SER A 21 14.68 -0.84 -2.28
N MET A 22 15.51 -1.04 -1.25
CA MET A 22 16.14 0.06 -0.50
C MET A 22 17.23 0.73 -1.33
N GLU A 23 18.00 -0.05 -2.06
CA GLU A 23 19.02 0.40 -3.01
C GLU A 23 18.37 1.13 -4.18
N VAL A 24 17.24 0.62 -4.69
CA VAL A 24 16.43 1.33 -5.70
C VAL A 24 15.96 2.67 -5.16
N SER A 25 15.45 2.72 -3.92
CA SER A 25 15.02 3.99 -3.32
C SER A 25 16.15 4.99 -3.13
N SER A 26 17.33 4.54 -2.69
CA SER A 26 18.53 5.39 -2.58
C SER A 26 18.92 5.94 -3.95
N ALA A 27 19.00 5.08 -4.95
CA ALA A 27 19.32 5.46 -6.32
C ALA A 27 18.34 6.51 -6.87
N PHE A 28 17.04 6.41 -6.55
CA PHE A 28 16.07 7.44 -6.95
C PHE A 28 16.39 8.78 -6.29
N LYS A 29 16.67 8.81 -4.99
CA LYS A 29 17.01 10.06 -4.29
C LYS A 29 18.26 10.70 -4.88
N ASP A 30 19.32 9.92 -5.09
CA ASP A 30 20.59 10.41 -5.64
C ASP A 30 20.42 10.94 -7.06
N CYS A 31 19.67 10.21 -7.91
CA CYS A 31 19.42 10.59 -9.28
C CYS A 31 18.53 11.85 -9.38
N LEU A 32 17.52 12.00 -8.51
CA LEU A 32 16.70 13.21 -8.46
C LEU A 32 17.51 14.45 -8.08
N VAL A 33 18.48 14.32 -7.17
CA VAL A 33 19.42 15.43 -6.85
C VAL A 33 20.30 15.76 -8.06
N LYS A 34 20.89 14.74 -8.70
CA LYS A 34 21.73 14.90 -9.91
C LYS A 34 21.02 15.67 -11.03
N HIS A 35 19.72 15.41 -11.23
CA HIS A 35 18.90 16.04 -12.26
C HIS A 35 18.14 17.29 -11.79
N LYS A 36 18.38 17.78 -10.56
CA LYS A 36 17.71 18.95 -9.97
C LYS A 36 16.18 18.81 -9.90
N LEU A 37 15.68 17.59 -9.69
CA LEU A 37 14.25 17.25 -9.58
C LEU A 37 13.80 17.00 -8.14
N ALA A 38 14.71 17.08 -7.16
CA ALA A 38 14.43 16.77 -5.76
C ALA A 38 13.35 17.67 -5.12
N ASP A 39 13.19 18.91 -5.60
CA ASP A 39 12.16 19.84 -5.11
C ASP A 39 10.79 19.64 -5.76
N GLU A 40 10.71 18.85 -6.84
CA GLU A 40 9.49 18.63 -7.63
C GLU A 40 8.94 17.21 -7.47
N ILE A 41 9.79 16.26 -7.08
CA ILE A 41 9.46 14.84 -7.08
C ILE A 41 9.83 14.22 -5.74
N GLN A 42 8.84 13.58 -5.12
CA GLN A 42 9.03 12.93 -3.83
C GLN A 42 9.11 11.42 -3.97
N VAL A 43 10.15 10.82 -3.39
CA VAL A 43 10.23 9.36 -3.22
C VAL A 43 9.54 9.00 -1.90
N VAL A 44 8.50 8.17 -1.98
CA VAL A 44 7.69 7.74 -0.84
C VAL A 44 7.87 6.23 -0.63
N HIS A 45 8.17 5.84 0.60
CA HIS A 45 8.20 4.42 0.97
C HIS A 45 6.79 3.97 1.27
N THR A 46 6.35 2.92 0.59
CA THR A 46 5.00 2.38 0.77
C THR A 46 5.03 0.96 1.30
N GLY A 47 3.93 0.54 1.91
CA GLY A 47 3.73 -0.86 2.30
C GLY A 47 3.73 -1.83 1.11
N CYS A 48 3.53 -3.12 1.40
CA CYS A 48 3.54 -4.16 0.37
C CYS A 48 2.47 -3.93 -0.71
N LEU A 49 2.88 -3.89 -1.98
CA LEU A 49 1.97 -3.79 -3.12
C LEU A 49 1.35 -5.14 -3.52
N GLY A 50 1.95 -6.26 -3.13
CA GLY A 50 1.41 -7.61 -3.32
C GLY A 50 2.20 -8.53 -4.27
N PRO A 51 2.57 -8.12 -5.50
CA PRO A 51 3.14 -9.05 -6.47
C PRO A 51 4.66 -9.24 -6.24
N CYS A 52 5.04 -9.90 -5.13
CA CYS A 52 6.44 -10.08 -4.73
C CYS A 52 7.28 -10.84 -5.78
N ALA A 53 6.67 -11.69 -6.59
CA ALA A 53 7.35 -12.45 -7.66
C ALA A 53 7.97 -11.57 -8.76
N ILE A 54 7.57 -10.30 -8.85
CA ILE A 54 8.07 -9.32 -9.81
C ILE A 54 8.64 -8.07 -9.11
N GLY A 55 8.96 -8.18 -7.81
CA GLY A 55 9.63 -7.13 -7.05
C GLY A 55 11.10 -6.96 -7.45
N PRO A 56 11.73 -5.81 -7.17
CA PRO A 56 11.15 -4.58 -6.61
C PRO A 56 10.13 -3.91 -7.54
N VAL A 57 9.04 -3.41 -6.97
CA VAL A 57 8.01 -2.68 -7.72
C VAL A 57 7.96 -1.22 -7.32
N VAL A 58 7.70 -0.36 -8.29
CA VAL A 58 7.63 1.10 -8.14
C VAL A 58 6.38 1.60 -8.86
N VAL A 59 5.68 2.57 -8.27
CA VAL A 59 4.54 3.25 -8.90
C VAL A 59 4.81 4.73 -8.97
N VAL A 60 4.56 5.34 -10.12
CA VAL A 60 4.67 6.80 -10.30
C VAL A 60 3.28 7.41 -10.41
N TYR A 61 2.96 8.32 -9.50
CA TYR A 61 1.76 9.16 -9.53
C TYR A 61 2.10 10.57 -10.04
N PRO A 62 1.17 11.26 -10.74
CA PRO A 62 -0.28 11.00 -10.78
C PRO A 62 -0.76 9.97 -11.81
N GLU A 63 0.05 9.62 -12.81
CA GLU A 63 -0.40 8.73 -13.90
C GLU A 63 -0.73 7.29 -13.45
N GLY A 64 -0.18 6.85 -12.31
CA GLY A 64 -0.35 5.49 -11.82
C GLY A 64 0.42 4.45 -12.64
N ILE A 65 1.57 4.84 -13.21
CA ILE A 65 2.43 3.94 -13.98
C ILE A 65 3.14 2.96 -13.04
N PHE A 66 3.03 1.67 -13.34
CA PHE A 66 3.62 0.58 -12.59
C PHE A 66 4.89 0.05 -13.27
N TYR A 67 5.95 -0.05 -12.49
CA TYR A 67 7.23 -0.64 -12.86
C TYR A 67 7.51 -1.90 -12.04
N GLN A 68 8.05 -2.91 -12.70
CA GLN A 68 8.39 -4.21 -12.12
C GLN A 68 9.85 -4.57 -12.32
N GLY A 69 10.39 -5.37 -11.41
CA GLY A 69 11.77 -5.86 -11.46
C GLY A 69 12.81 -4.75 -11.54
N VAL A 70 12.53 -3.60 -10.94
CA VAL A 70 13.38 -2.40 -11.03
C VAL A 70 14.70 -2.67 -10.31
N LYS A 71 15.82 -2.45 -11.00
CA LYS A 71 17.17 -2.49 -10.41
C LYS A 71 17.70 -1.07 -10.20
N PRO A 72 18.70 -0.87 -9.32
CA PRO A 72 19.34 0.44 -9.16
C PRO A 72 19.87 1.03 -10.48
N SER A 73 20.34 0.18 -11.40
CA SER A 73 20.81 0.60 -12.73
C SER A 73 19.72 1.11 -13.66
N ASP A 74 18.46 0.75 -13.42
CA ASP A 74 17.31 1.18 -14.24
C ASP A 74 16.79 2.57 -13.83
N VAL A 75 17.18 3.05 -12.65
CA VAL A 75 16.63 4.26 -12.05
C VAL A 75 16.93 5.51 -12.88
N GLU A 76 18.14 5.64 -13.41
CA GLU A 76 18.52 6.79 -14.24
C GLU A 76 17.65 6.89 -15.50
N GLU A 77 17.33 5.75 -16.12
CA GLU A 77 16.42 5.71 -17.28
C GLU A 77 15.00 6.13 -16.89
N ILE A 78 14.47 5.66 -15.75
CA ILE A 78 13.14 6.06 -15.27
C ILE A 78 13.11 7.58 -14.99
N VAL A 79 14.14 8.12 -14.33
CA VAL A 79 14.19 9.55 -13.99
C VAL A 79 14.27 10.40 -15.26
N VAL A 80 15.12 10.03 -16.22
CA VAL A 80 15.32 10.82 -17.44
C VAL A 80 14.17 10.67 -18.43
N GLU A 81 13.72 9.45 -18.71
CA GLU A 81 12.65 9.25 -19.71
C GLU A 81 11.28 9.57 -19.15
N HIS A 82 10.95 9.07 -17.95
CA HIS A 82 9.61 9.24 -17.41
C HIS A 82 9.47 10.55 -16.66
N LEU A 83 10.29 10.80 -15.63
CA LEU A 83 10.08 11.94 -14.74
C LEU A 83 10.46 13.29 -15.36
N LEU A 84 11.48 13.31 -16.23
CA LEU A 84 11.94 14.52 -16.91
C LEU A 84 11.24 14.71 -18.27
N LYS A 85 11.17 13.67 -19.12
CA LYS A 85 10.62 13.76 -20.49
C LYS A 85 9.17 13.32 -20.63
N GLY A 86 8.55 12.77 -19.58
CA GLY A 86 7.14 12.35 -19.58
C GLY A 86 6.84 11.03 -20.31
N ARG A 87 7.86 10.22 -20.65
CA ARG A 87 7.72 8.96 -21.38
C ARG A 87 7.96 7.74 -20.47
N PRO A 88 6.94 6.93 -20.18
CA PRO A 88 7.12 5.71 -19.42
C PRO A 88 8.11 4.73 -20.05
N VAL A 89 8.88 4.04 -19.20
CA VAL A 89 9.88 3.05 -19.64
C VAL A 89 9.19 1.71 -19.91
N SER A 90 8.70 1.53 -21.14
CA SER A 90 7.88 0.38 -21.56
C SER A 90 8.49 -1.00 -21.25
N ARG A 91 9.83 -1.13 -21.27
CA ARG A 91 10.52 -2.40 -20.96
C ARG A 91 10.39 -2.84 -19.49
N LEU A 92 10.13 -1.90 -18.59
CA LEU A 92 9.97 -2.13 -17.15
C LEU A 92 8.50 -2.18 -16.72
N ASN A 93 7.56 -1.88 -17.62
CA ASN A 93 6.13 -1.98 -17.32
C ASN A 93 5.67 -3.44 -17.33
N PHE A 94 4.50 -3.68 -16.74
CA PHE A 94 3.91 -5.02 -16.69
C PHE A 94 3.60 -5.52 -18.11
N LYS A 95 4.01 -6.76 -18.41
CA LYS A 95 3.70 -7.43 -19.67
C LYS A 95 2.76 -8.61 -19.41
N SER A 96 1.58 -8.57 -20.04
CA SER A 96 0.63 -9.68 -19.99
C SER A 96 1.26 -10.95 -20.58
N LYS A 97 1.30 -12.04 -19.82
CA LYS A 97 1.79 -13.34 -20.30
C LYS A 97 0.89 -13.93 -21.40
N ALA A 98 -0.40 -13.60 -21.39
CA ALA A 98 -1.38 -14.14 -22.34
C ALA A 98 -1.37 -13.42 -23.69
N THR A 99 -1.25 -12.09 -23.68
CA THR A 99 -1.40 -11.25 -24.89
C THR A 99 -0.10 -10.59 -25.34
N ALA A 100 0.99 -10.75 -24.59
CA ALA A 100 2.25 -10.03 -24.75
C ALA A 100 2.12 -8.48 -24.72
N GLN A 101 0.95 -7.96 -24.36
CA GLN A 101 0.66 -6.54 -24.31
C GLN A 101 1.32 -5.90 -23.08
N ILE A 102 1.88 -4.70 -23.28
CA ILE A 102 2.41 -3.86 -22.21
C ILE A 102 1.23 -3.10 -21.57
N ILE A 103 1.13 -3.18 -20.25
CA ILE A 103 0.09 -2.54 -19.45
C ILE A 103 0.78 -1.61 -18.44
N PRO A 104 0.95 -0.32 -18.78
CA PRO A 104 1.65 0.63 -17.91
C PRO A 104 0.84 1.00 -16.66
N ALA A 105 -0.48 1.15 -16.79
CA ALA A 105 -1.33 1.62 -15.70
C ALA A 105 -1.59 0.52 -14.67
N LEU A 106 -1.29 0.81 -13.39
CA LEU A 106 -1.48 -0.11 -12.26
C LEU A 106 -2.89 -0.71 -12.20
N GLN A 107 -3.91 0.11 -12.44
CA GLN A 107 -5.32 -0.26 -12.31
C GLN A 107 -5.79 -1.22 -13.41
N GLU A 108 -5.10 -1.28 -14.55
CA GLU A 108 -5.46 -2.13 -15.68
C GLU A 108 -4.79 -3.51 -15.63
N ILE A 109 -3.76 -3.67 -14.79
CA ILE A 109 -3.09 -4.95 -14.61
C ILE A 109 -4.08 -5.92 -13.94
N GLY A 110 -4.32 -7.07 -14.58
CA GLY A 110 -5.31 -8.06 -14.13
C GLY A 110 -5.13 -8.50 -12.67
N PHE A 111 -3.89 -8.57 -12.17
CA PHE A 111 -3.60 -8.84 -10.76
C PHE A 111 -4.28 -7.85 -9.81
N PHE A 112 -4.25 -6.54 -10.12
CA PHE A 112 -4.83 -5.50 -9.29
C PHE A 112 -6.32 -5.26 -9.61
N LYS A 113 -6.68 -5.25 -10.89
CA LYS A 113 -8.03 -4.98 -11.39
C LYS A 113 -9.09 -5.92 -10.81
N GLN A 114 -8.71 -7.18 -10.54
CA GLN A 114 -9.64 -8.21 -10.05
C GLN A 114 -9.74 -8.26 -8.51
N GLN A 115 -9.04 -7.37 -7.79
CA GLN A 115 -9.03 -7.38 -6.32
C GLN A 115 -9.97 -6.34 -5.73
N THR A 116 -10.81 -6.76 -4.79
CA THR A 116 -11.51 -5.85 -3.88
C THR A 116 -10.70 -5.69 -2.60
N LYS A 117 -9.86 -4.67 -2.54
CA LYS A 117 -9.03 -4.38 -1.35
C LYS A 117 -9.87 -3.67 -0.28
N ILE A 118 -10.39 -4.42 0.70
CA ILE A 118 -11.10 -3.83 1.86
C ILE A 118 -10.10 -3.48 2.97
N VAL A 119 -9.37 -4.47 3.49
CA VAL A 119 -8.38 -4.29 4.56
C VAL A 119 -7.11 -3.64 4.01
N LEU A 120 -6.68 -4.03 2.81
CA LEU A 120 -5.44 -3.56 2.17
C LEU A 120 -5.65 -2.28 1.33
N ARG A 121 -6.76 -1.56 1.51
CA ARG A 121 -7.15 -0.42 0.68
C ARG A 121 -6.16 0.74 0.67
N ASN A 122 -5.30 0.83 1.69
CA ASN A 122 -4.28 1.87 1.81
C ASN A 122 -2.87 1.37 1.44
N CYS A 123 -2.67 0.05 1.26
CA CYS A 123 -1.37 -0.50 0.90
C CYS A 123 -0.93 -0.03 -0.48
N GLY A 124 0.27 0.54 -0.57
CA GLY A 124 0.82 1.09 -1.81
C GLY A 124 0.29 2.49 -2.17
N ILE A 125 -0.43 3.15 -1.25
CA ILE A 125 -0.98 4.49 -1.47
C ILE A 125 -0.47 5.49 -0.42
N ILE A 126 -0.25 5.04 0.82
CA ILE A 126 0.27 5.87 1.92
C ILE A 126 1.67 5.43 2.35
N ASP A 127 2.40 6.37 2.93
CA ASP A 127 3.53 6.11 3.81
C ASP A 127 3.02 5.51 5.13
N PRO A 128 3.37 4.25 5.46
CA PRO A 128 2.87 3.60 6.67
C PRO A 128 3.44 4.21 7.96
N THR A 129 4.45 5.08 7.87
CA THR A 129 5.12 5.71 9.02
C THR A 129 4.60 7.12 9.33
N LYS A 130 3.70 7.67 8.50
CA LYS A 130 3.09 8.98 8.69
C LYS A 130 1.61 8.85 9.06
N ILE A 131 1.29 9.25 10.28
CA ILE A 131 -0.07 9.09 10.82
C ILE A 131 -1.09 9.95 10.07
N GLU A 132 -0.68 11.12 9.58
CA GLU A 132 -1.51 12.09 8.87
C GLU A 132 -2.04 11.51 7.56
N GLU A 133 -1.23 10.71 6.85
CA GLU A 133 -1.67 10.06 5.61
C GLU A 133 -2.72 8.97 5.88
N TYR A 134 -2.61 8.27 7.01
CA TYR A 134 -3.63 7.30 7.42
C TYR A 134 -4.94 8.01 7.81
N ILE A 135 -4.87 9.09 8.58
CA ILE A 135 -6.02 9.90 8.99
C ILE A 135 -6.72 10.51 7.76
N ALA A 136 -5.95 11.04 6.80
CA ALA A 136 -6.48 11.60 5.56
C ALA A 136 -7.24 10.58 4.68
N ARG A 137 -7.12 9.29 5.00
CA ARG A 137 -7.82 8.16 4.34
C ARG A 137 -8.72 7.41 5.30
N ASP A 138 -9.45 8.15 6.14
CA ASP A 138 -10.43 7.66 7.12
C ASP A 138 -9.84 6.76 8.22
N GLY A 139 -8.52 6.76 8.38
CA GLY A 139 -7.83 6.11 9.47
C GLY A 139 -8.32 6.62 10.82
N TYR A 140 -8.49 5.72 11.79
CA TYR A 140 -9.06 5.99 13.12
C TYR A 140 -10.50 6.52 13.17
N GLN A 141 -11.16 6.82 12.05
CA GLN A 141 -12.54 7.31 12.05
C GLN A 141 -13.50 6.34 12.77
N ALA A 142 -13.38 5.04 12.51
CA ALA A 142 -14.18 4.01 13.18
C ALA A 142 -13.85 3.89 14.68
N LEU A 143 -12.59 4.12 15.08
CA LEU A 143 -12.19 4.13 16.48
C LEU A 143 -12.82 5.32 17.21
N ALA A 144 -12.78 6.51 16.61
CA ALA A 144 -13.41 7.71 17.16
C ALA A 144 -14.91 7.49 17.38
N LYS A 145 -15.62 6.90 16.40
CA LYS A 145 -17.02 6.52 16.54
C LYS A 145 -17.24 5.52 17.68
N ALA A 146 -16.44 4.45 17.75
CA ALA A 146 -16.57 3.44 18.79
C ALA A 146 -16.36 4.00 20.20
N LEU A 147 -15.43 4.94 20.37
CA LEU A 147 -15.11 5.54 21.67
C LEU A 147 -16.11 6.60 22.14
N THR A 148 -16.74 7.33 21.21
CA THR A 148 -17.53 8.53 21.56
C THR A 148 -19.03 8.37 21.34
N GLN A 149 -19.45 7.40 20.53
CA GLN A 149 -20.85 7.27 20.08
C GLN A 149 -21.44 5.87 20.30
N MET A 150 -20.65 4.92 20.78
CA MET A 150 -21.08 3.52 20.92
C MET A 150 -20.79 2.96 22.31
N THR A 151 -21.67 2.09 22.79
CA THR A 151 -21.37 1.22 23.92
C THR A 151 -20.58 -0.01 23.48
N PRO A 152 -19.86 -0.70 24.39
CA PRO A 152 -19.20 -1.97 24.07
C PRO A 152 -20.13 -3.01 23.44
N GLU A 153 -21.38 -3.09 23.92
CA GLU A 153 -22.39 -4.01 23.40
C GLU A 153 -22.81 -3.64 21.97
N GLN A 154 -22.97 -2.36 21.66
CA GLN A 154 -23.24 -1.90 20.28
C GLN A 154 -22.08 -2.21 19.33
N VAL A 155 -20.83 -2.10 19.78
CA VAL A 155 -19.66 -2.48 18.98
C VAL A 155 -19.67 -3.99 18.68
N ILE A 156 -19.99 -4.82 19.66
CA ILE A 156 -20.12 -6.27 19.49
C ILE A 156 -21.22 -6.61 18.48
N GLU A 157 -22.39 -5.97 18.59
CA GLU A 157 -23.51 -6.19 17.66
C GLU A 157 -23.17 -5.74 16.23
N GLU A 158 -22.45 -4.63 16.04
CA GLU A 158 -21.99 -4.20 14.71
C GLU A 158 -21.07 -5.25 14.06
N VAL A 159 -20.15 -5.85 14.84
CA VAL A 159 -19.26 -6.92 14.34
C VAL A 159 -20.01 -8.24 14.11
N LYS A 160 -21.05 -8.55 14.91
CA LYS A 160 -21.94 -9.69 14.64
C LYS A 160 -22.71 -9.49 13.33
N LYS A 161 -23.28 -8.30 13.15
CA LYS A 161 -24.03 -7.91 11.94
C LYS A 161 -23.16 -7.94 10.68
N SER A 162 -21.87 -7.60 10.79
CA SER A 162 -20.94 -7.66 9.65
C SER A 162 -20.64 -9.08 9.18
N GLY A 163 -20.98 -10.11 9.97
CA GLY A 163 -20.65 -11.51 9.65
C GLY A 163 -19.15 -11.81 9.64
N LEU A 164 -18.32 -11.01 10.33
CA LEU A 164 -16.88 -11.22 10.33
C LEU A 164 -16.53 -12.57 10.98
N ARG A 165 -15.65 -13.31 10.31
CA ARG A 165 -15.14 -14.61 10.77
C ARG A 165 -13.63 -14.53 10.98
N GLY A 166 -13.11 -15.30 11.93
CA GLY A 166 -11.69 -15.39 12.23
C GLY A 166 -10.87 -15.79 11.00
N ARG A 167 -9.90 -14.95 10.63
CA ARG A 167 -9.05 -15.15 9.44
C ARG A 167 -7.79 -15.98 9.68
N GLY A 168 -7.59 -16.49 10.90
CA GLY A 168 -6.50 -17.42 11.24
C GLY A 168 -6.74 -18.89 10.86
N GLY A 169 -7.75 -19.19 10.03
CA GLY A 169 -8.05 -20.55 9.56
C GLY A 169 -9.34 -21.14 10.13
N ALA A 170 -9.54 -21.08 11.45
CA ALA A 170 -10.71 -21.72 12.10
C ALA A 170 -12.08 -21.12 11.72
N GLY A 171 -12.12 -19.87 11.23
CA GLY A 171 -13.37 -19.29 10.73
C GLY A 171 -14.46 -19.08 11.78
N PHE A 172 -14.14 -19.05 13.08
CA PHE A 172 -15.12 -18.81 14.13
C PHE A 172 -15.71 -17.39 14.04
N PRO A 173 -17.03 -17.18 14.25
CA PRO A 173 -17.65 -15.85 14.19
C PRO A 173 -17.01 -14.88 15.21
N THR A 174 -16.43 -13.78 14.70
CA THR A 174 -15.63 -12.86 15.52
C THR A 174 -16.49 -12.13 16.55
N GLY A 175 -17.68 -11.66 16.16
CA GLY A 175 -18.60 -10.98 17.08
C GLY A 175 -19.08 -11.89 18.23
N LEU A 176 -19.32 -13.18 17.97
CA LEU A 176 -19.69 -14.15 19.00
C LEU A 176 -18.54 -14.41 19.99
N LYS A 177 -17.30 -14.50 19.48
CA LYS A 177 -16.11 -14.62 20.33
C LYS A 177 -15.99 -13.43 21.29
N TRP A 178 -16.21 -12.21 20.79
CA TRP A 178 -16.17 -10.99 21.60
C TRP A 178 -17.28 -10.96 22.64
N GLU A 179 -18.50 -11.38 22.28
CA GLU A 179 -19.62 -11.49 23.20
C GLU A 179 -19.33 -12.44 24.37
N PHE A 180 -18.75 -13.61 24.11
CA PHE A 180 -18.34 -14.56 25.16
C PHE A 180 -17.28 -13.97 26.08
N THR A 181 -16.25 -13.32 25.52
CA THR A 181 -15.19 -12.67 26.31
C THR A 181 -15.75 -11.57 27.22
N ARG A 182 -16.70 -10.78 26.72
CA ARG A 182 -17.38 -9.73 27.47
C ARG A 182 -18.23 -10.29 28.62
N LYS A 183 -19.00 -11.35 28.37
CA LYS A 183 -19.89 -11.99 29.36
C LYS A 183 -19.15 -12.83 30.40
N ALA A 184 -17.94 -13.28 30.10
CA ALA A 184 -17.15 -14.03 31.07
C ALA A 184 -16.91 -13.21 32.35
N PRO A 185 -16.92 -13.82 33.55
CA PRO A 185 -16.63 -13.11 34.79
C PRO A 185 -15.19 -12.58 34.84
N GLY A 186 -14.94 -11.65 35.77
CA GLY A 186 -13.63 -11.05 36.02
C GLY A 186 -13.43 -9.68 35.37
N ASP A 187 -12.71 -8.81 36.06
CA ASP A 187 -12.56 -7.39 35.69
C ASP A 187 -11.42 -7.14 34.70
N LYS A 188 -10.46 -8.06 34.63
CA LYS A 188 -9.31 -7.98 33.73
C LYS A 188 -9.56 -8.80 32.47
N LYS A 189 -9.43 -8.15 31.33
CA LYS A 189 -9.57 -8.73 29.99
C LYS A 189 -8.33 -8.41 29.17
N TYR A 190 -8.01 -9.28 28.21
CA TYR A 190 -6.85 -9.13 27.34
C TYR A 190 -7.27 -9.26 25.87
N VAL A 191 -6.56 -8.53 25.00
CA VAL A 191 -6.64 -8.66 23.55
C VAL A 191 -5.28 -9.13 23.07
N LEU A 192 -5.25 -10.27 22.37
CA LEU A 192 -4.03 -10.82 21.76
C LEU A 192 -4.23 -10.86 20.25
N CYS A 193 -3.29 -10.27 19.52
CA CYS A 193 -3.26 -10.25 18.06
C CYS A 193 -2.32 -11.33 17.54
#